data_AF-A0A936KI72-F1
#
_entry.id   AF-A0A936KI72-F1
#
_cell.length_a   1.000
_cell.length_b   1.000
_cell.length_c   1.000
_cell.angle_alpha   90.00
_cell.angle_beta   90.00
_cell.angle_gamma   90.00
#
_symmetry.space_group_name_H-M   'P 1'
#
loop_
_entity.id
_entity.type
_entity.pdbx_description
1 polymer ?
#
loop_
_entity_poly.entity_id
_entity_poly.type
_entity_poly.pdbx_seq_one_letter_code
_entity_poly.pdbx_strand_id
1 'polypeptide(L)' 'MATAGSGDVLTGILVGLISRGYQPSQAALLGVYLHGLAGDIAKETLGMESLIASDIIDYIPNAFKKLYL' A
#
# COMPACT_ATOMS: atom_id res chain seq x y z
N MET A 1 2.45 -5.76 -9.83
CA MET A 1 1.91 -6.46 -8.64
C MET A 1 0.79 -7.38 -9.10
N ALA A 2 0.91 -8.68 -8.85
CA ALA A 2 -0.15 -9.67 -9.05
C ALA A 2 0.18 -10.90 -8.17
N THR A 3 0.19 -10.70 -6.85
CA THR A 3 0.55 -11.74 -5.87
C THR A 3 -0.63 -12.02 -4.96
N ALA A 4 -0.75 -13.26 -4.49
CA ALA A 4 -1.80 -13.64 -3.56
C ALA A 4 -1.71 -12.79 -2.28
N GLY A 5 -2.85 -12.34 -1.77
CA GLY A 5 -2.93 -11.53 -0.55
C GLY A 5 -2.76 -10.03 -0.74
N SER A 6 -2.34 -9.51 -1.90
CA SER A 6 -2.23 -8.04 -2.08
C SER A 6 -3.58 -7.33 -1.96
N GLY A 7 -4.68 -7.99 -2.32
CA GLY A 7 -6.03 -7.47 -2.11
C GLY A 7 -6.41 -7.35 -0.62
N ASP A 8 -5.94 -8.28 0.21
CA ASP A 8 -6.16 -8.24 1.67
C ASP A 8 -5.37 -7.08 2.30
N VAL A 9 -4.13 -6.84 1.82
CA VAL A 9 -3.32 -5.69 2.22
C VAL A 9 -4.03 -4.38 1.87
N LEU A 10 -4.51 -4.24 0.62
CA LEU A 10 -5.27 -3.06 0.21
C LEU A 10 -6.51 -2.88 1.10
N THR A 11 -7.27 -3.94 1.36
CA THR A 11 -8.45 -3.88 2.24
C THR A 11 -8.08 -3.38 3.64
N GLY A 12 -6.99 -3.87 4.22
CA GLY A 12 -6.47 -3.42 5.51
C GLY A 12 -6.11 -1.93 5.51
N ILE A 13 -5.47 -1.44 4.45
CA ILE A 13 -5.16 -0.01 4.27
C ILE A 13 -6.45 0.81 4.25
N LEU A 14 -7.44 0.40 3.45
CA LEU A 14 -8.71 1.11 3.32
C LEU A 14 -9.47 1.18 4.64
N VAL A 15 -9.58 0.05 5.36
CA VAL A 15 -10.22 0.00 6.69
C VAL A 15 -9.45 0.85 7.70
N GLY A 16 -8.11 0.82 7.67
CA GLY A 16 -7.27 1.67 8.49
C GLY A 16 -7.51 3.17 8.26
N LEU A 17 -7.67 3.58 7.01
CA LEU A 17 -7.97 4.98 6.67
C LEU A 17 -9.41 5.36 7.09
N ILE A 18 -10.40 4.53 6.79
CA ILE A 18 -11.80 4.77 7.17
C ILE A 18 -11.94 4.86 8.69
N SER A 19 -11.29 3.97 9.44
CA SER A 19 -11.32 3.99 10.92
C SER A 19 -10.68 5.24 11.53
N ARG A 20 -9.83 5.94 10.77
CA ARG A 20 -9.26 7.25 11.13
C ARG A 20 -10.15 8.44 10.74
N GLY A 21 -11.34 8.20 10.20
CA GLY A 21 -12.32 9.23 9.86
C GLY A 21 -12.26 9.73 8.41
N TYR A 22 -11.50 9.07 7.52
CA TYR A 22 -11.53 9.39 6.10
C TYR A 22 -12.85 8.92 5.47
N GLN A 23 -13.41 9.73 4.56
CA GLN A 23 -14.56 9.29 3.78
C GLN A 23 -14.18 8.10 2.89
N PRO A 24 -15.08 7.15 2.59
CA PRO A 24 -14.76 5.97 1.78
C PRO A 24 -14.11 6.30 0.43
N SER A 25 -14.54 7.37 -0.24
CA SER A 25 -13.94 7.83 -1.49
C SER A 25 -12.51 8.35 -1.33
N GLN A 26 -12.22 9.06 -0.24
CA GLN A 26 -10.87 9.55 0.09
C GLN A 26 -9.96 8.40 0.50
N ALA A 27 -10.47 7.46 1.31
CA ALA A 27 -9.76 6.26 1.70
C ALA A 27 -9.41 5.41 0.47
N ALA A 28 -10.35 5.23 -0.47
CA ALA A 28 -10.11 4.54 -1.73
C ALA A 28 -8.99 5.20 -2.54
N LEU A 29 -9.06 6.52 -2.73
CA LEU A 29 -8.06 7.26 -3.50
C LEU A 29 -6.66 7.16 -2.87
N LEU A 30 -6.55 7.49 -1.58
CA LEU A 30 -5.28 7.50 -0.87
C LEU A 30 -4.74 6.08 -0.67
N GLY A 31 -5.59 5.13 -0.31
CA GLY A 31 -5.20 3.76 0.00
C GLY A 31 -4.72 2.99 -1.23
N VAL A 32 -5.39 3.13 -2.37
CA VAL A 32 -4.93 2.53 -3.63
C VAL A 32 -3.59 3.13 -4.06
N TYR A 33 -3.45 4.46 -3.94
CA TYR A 33 -2.20 5.13 -4.25
C TYR A 33 -1.04 4.65 -3.36
N LEU A 34 -1.25 4.62 -2.03
CA LEU A 34 -0.24 4.14 -1.08
C LEU A 34 0.13 2.68 -1.29
N HIS A 35 -0.85 1.82 -1.57
CA HIS A 35 -0.62 0.40 -1.85
C HIS A 35 0.25 0.22 -3.11
N GLY A 36 -0.07 0.92 -4.20
CA GLY A 36 0.74 0.89 -5.42
C GLY A 36 2.15 1.43 -5.20
N LEU A 37 2.27 2.59 -4.54
CA LEU A 37 3.55 3.23 -4.26
C LEU A 37 4.44 2.36 -3.36
N ALA A 38 3.88 1.73 -2.33
CA ALA A 38 4.63 0.79 -1.47
C ALA A 38 5.17 -0.39 -2.29
N GLY A 39 4.36 -0.96 -3.19
CA GLY A 39 4.80 -2.02 -4.10
C GLY A 39 5.88 -1.55 -5.07
N ASP A 40 5.80 -0.33 -5.60
CA ASP A 40 6.84 0.21 -6.48
C ASP A 40 8.17 0.42 -5.76
N ILE A 41 8.14 0.92 -4.52
CA ILE A 41 9.35 1.09 -3.70
C ILE A 41 9.93 -0.28 -3.32
N ALA A 42 9.09 -1.23 -2.93
CA ALA A 42 9.53 -2.59 -2.59
C ALA A 42 10.21 -3.27 -3.80
N LYS A 43 9.62 -3.11 -5.00
CA LYS A 43 10.17 -3.62 -6.26
C LYS A 43 11.59 -3.09 -6.55
N GLU A 44 11.88 -1.84 -6.23
CA GLU A 44 13.22 -1.25 -6.42
C GLU A 44 14.29 -1.96 -5.58
N THR A 45 13.92 -2.51 -4.43
CA THR A 45 14.86 -3.16 -3.50
C THR A 45 14.91 -4.67 -3.68
N LEU A 46 13.75 -5.30 -3.88
CA LEU A 46 13.60 -6.76 -3.85
C LEU A 46 13.55 -7.38 -5.25
N GLY A 47 13.18 -6.60 -6.27
CA GLY A 47 12.86 -7.07 -7.61
C GLY A 47 11.36 -7.31 -7.80
N MET A 48 10.92 -7.37 -9.07
CA MET A 48 9.49 -7.54 -9.39
C MET A 48 8.97 -8.96 -9.13
N GLU A 49 9.77 -9.97 -9.45
CA GLU A 49 9.35 -11.39 -9.40
C GLU A 49 9.28 -11.96 -7.97
N SER A 50 10.03 -11.38 -7.04
CA SER A 50 10.10 -11.79 -5.64
C SER A 50 9.06 -11.11 -4.74
N LEU A 51 8.37 -10.09 -5.26
CA LEU A 51 7.48 -9.23 -4.48
C LEU A 51 6.23 -9.99 -4.04
N ILE A 52 6.05 -10.07 -2.72
CA ILE A 52 4.89 -10.68 -2.07
C ILE A 52 4.09 -9.65 -1.27
N ALA A 53 2.90 -10.03 -0.79
CA ALA A 53 1.99 -9.12 -0.10
C ALA A 53 2.57 -8.51 1.18
N SER A 54 3.34 -9.28 1.97
CA SER A 54 4.00 -8.76 3.18
C SER A 54 5.03 -7.69 2.88
N ASP A 55 5.70 -7.76 1.73
CA ASP A 55 6.65 -6.71 1.33
C ASP A 55 5.91 -5.39 1.11
N ILE A 56 4.69 -5.41 0.57
CA ILE A 56 3.87 -4.20 0.45
C ILE A 56 3.63 -3.61 1.84
N ILE A 57 3.30 -4.43 2.84
CA ILE A 57 3.09 -3.99 4.24
C ILE A 57 4.36 -3.31 4.78
N ASP A 58 5.51 -3.95 4.63
CA ASP A 58 6.79 -3.46 5.14
C ASP A 58 7.20 -2.11 4.53
N TYR A 59 6.75 -1.83 3.31
CA TYR A 59 7.06 -0.60 2.57
C TYR A 59 5.95 0.47 2.61
N ILE A 60 4.79 0.21 3.24
CA ILE A 60 3.75 1.25 3.49
C ILE A 60 4.32 2.49 4.20
N PRO A 61 5.17 2.37 5.25
CA PRO A 61 5.75 3.54 5.90
C PRO A 61 6.57 4.42 4.95
N ASN A 62 7.26 3.82 3.97
CA ASN A 62 8.04 4.54 2.97
C ASN A 62 7.13 5.30 2.00
N ALA A 63 6.02 4.67 1.58
CA ALA A 63 5.00 5.32 0.77
C ALA A 63 4.39 6.54 1.48
N PHE A 64 4.07 6.43 2.78
CA PHE A 64 3.59 7.57 3.57
C PHE A 64 4.64 8.68 3.69
N LYS A 65 5.91 8.36 3.93
CA LYS A 65 6.98 9.37 4.01
C LYS A 65 7.09 10.20 2.74
N LYS A 66 6.89 9.60 1.56
CA LYS A 66 6.89 10.30 0.26
C LYS A 66 5.72 11.28 0.07
N LEU A 67 4.68 11.26 0.90
CA LEU A 67 3.59 12.25 0.83
C LEU A 67 3.95 13.58 1.51
N TYR A 68 4.94 13.57 2.40
CA TYR A 68 5.32 14.72 3.22
C TYR A 68 6.66 15.34 2.84
N LEU A 69 7.34 14.76 1.85
CA LEU A 69 8.63 15.18 1.29
C LEU A 69 8.42 15.65 -0.15
#